data_AF-A0A7C3TQ62-F1
#
_entry.id   AF-A0A7C3TQ62-F1
#
_cell.length_a   1.000
_cell.length_b   1.000
_cell.length_c   1.000
_cell.angle_alpha   90.00
_cell.angle_beta   90.00
_cell.angle_gamma   90.00
#
_symmetry.space_group_name_H-M   'P 1'
#
loop_
_entity.id
_entity.type
_entity.pdbx_description
1 polymer ?
#
loop_
_entity_poly.entity_id
_entity_poly.type
_entity_poly.pdbx_seq_one_letter_code
_entity_poly.pdbx_strand_id
1 'polypeptide(L)'
;MKILLYLITTFLVSSQIFADISISASVDKNVVSLGEQITLQVVVSGDTTNIPQPKIPQIQDFQIYSSGRSQSISIINGQVNSSVTFTYILSPNRIGEFEIPPISVEYKGKIYQTGPIKIKVEKSVSSPQKTVPQQQNVYQGKKRGVFIETFVDKHTAYVNEQITLTFRFYTKVNLLSQPQYSPPDTTGFITEDLPPQKNYYTIIDGERYYVSEIKTALFPTTAGKFVIGPATVRCAIEDFDIDDFFSDNFFRRFFSQGKEVVLKSEPIEIKVLPLPQPQPKFFSGNVGKYTIDVSVDKQKIEQNESTFLNIKISGVGNIKSLTFPKSLIENFLGKNFVIYDPITSFDINKENYVVKGSKTFKIPV
;
A
#
# COMPACT_ATOMS: atom_id res chain seq x y z
N MET A 1 -8.34 -10.71 -78.39
CA MET A 1 -8.47 -11.10 -76.97
C MET A 1 -7.31 -10.54 -76.16
N LYS A 2 -7.57 -9.82 -75.07
CA LYS A 2 -6.64 -9.61 -73.96
C LYS A 2 -7.47 -9.67 -72.67
N ILE A 3 -6.94 -10.30 -71.62
CA ILE A 3 -7.70 -10.68 -70.42
C ILE A 3 -7.67 -9.54 -69.40
N LEU A 4 -8.83 -9.24 -68.81
CA LEU A 4 -8.95 -8.26 -67.74
C LEU A 4 -8.73 -8.97 -66.39
N LEU A 5 -7.64 -8.64 -65.69
CA LEU A 5 -7.28 -9.26 -64.42
C LEU A 5 -7.82 -8.42 -63.25
N TYR A 6 -8.79 -8.96 -62.51
CA TYR A 6 -9.29 -8.33 -61.28
C TYR A 6 -8.29 -8.51 -60.14
N LEU A 7 -7.78 -7.40 -59.59
CA LEU A 7 -6.90 -7.41 -58.43
C LEU A 7 -7.76 -7.33 -57.15
N ILE A 8 -7.91 -8.44 -56.43
CA ILE A 8 -8.60 -8.48 -55.15
C ILE A 8 -7.65 -8.03 -54.04
N THR A 9 -7.79 -6.79 -53.59
CA THR A 9 -7.04 -6.24 -52.44
C THR A 9 -7.65 -6.70 -51.12
N THR A 10 -7.09 -7.77 -50.55
CA THR A 10 -7.48 -8.28 -49.22
C THR A 10 -7.11 -7.29 -48.12
N PHE A 11 -8.10 -6.59 -47.57
CA PHE A 11 -7.91 -5.59 -46.53
C PHE A 11 -7.71 -6.28 -45.16
N LEU A 12 -6.45 -6.51 -44.75
CA LEU A 12 -6.15 -7.01 -43.40
C LEU A 12 -6.49 -5.93 -42.36
N VAL A 13 -7.65 -6.06 -41.72
CA VAL A 13 -7.98 -5.32 -40.50
C VAL A 13 -7.13 -5.88 -39.36
N SER A 14 -5.99 -5.24 -39.09
CA SER A 14 -5.20 -5.51 -37.89
C SER A 14 -5.92 -4.92 -36.68
N SER A 15 -6.63 -5.78 -35.94
CA SER A 15 -7.21 -5.44 -34.64
C SER A 15 -6.09 -5.18 -33.64
N GLN A 16 -5.66 -3.91 -33.52
CA GLN A 16 -4.78 -3.51 -32.44
C GLN A 16 -5.51 -3.71 -31.11
N ILE A 17 -5.08 -4.73 -30.36
CA ILE A 17 -5.55 -4.97 -29.00
C ILE A 17 -4.93 -3.89 -28.11
N PHE A 18 -5.62 -2.75 -27.99
CA PHE A 18 -5.31 -1.77 -26.97
C PHE A 18 -5.48 -2.43 -25.61
N ALA A 19 -4.38 -2.49 -24.85
CA ALA A 19 -4.38 -3.03 -23.51
C ALA A 19 -4.96 -1.98 -22.55
N ASP A 20 -6.05 -2.33 -21.85
CA ASP A 20 -6.78 -1.43 -20.93
C ASP A 20 -5.89 -0.94 -19.76
N ILE A 21 -4.87 -1.74 -19.44
CA ILE A 21 -3.73 -1.41 -18.58
C ILE A 21 -2.45 -2.02 -19.15
N SER A 22 -1.31 -1.42 -18.83
CA SER A 22 0.02 -2.03 -18.92
C SER A 22 0.52 -2.41 -17.53
N ILE A 23 1.40 -3.41 -17.47
CA ILE A 23 2.09 -3.83 -16.24
C ILE A 23 3.60 -3.96 -16.48
N SER A 24 4.41 -3.53 -15.53
CA SER A 24 5.85 -3.76 -15.51
C SER A 24 6.31 -4.11 -14.10
N ALA A 25 7.51 -4.71 -13.99
CA ALA A 25 8.20 -4.85 -12.72
C ALA A 25 9.68 -4.48 -12.87
N SER A 26 10.26 -3.97 -11.79
CA SER A 26 11.67 -3.62 -11.67
C SER A 26 12.18 -3.91 -10.25
N VAL A 27 13.49 -4.07 -10.11
CA VAL A 27 14.16 -4.19 -8.81
C VAL A 27 15.18 -3.06 -8.64
N ASP A 28 15.47 -2.68 -7.40
CA ASP A 28 16.52 -1.72 -7.07
C ASP A 28 17.94 -2.26 -7.34
N LYS A 29 18.14 -3.58 -7.23
CA LYS A 29 19.40 -4.26 -7.59
C LYS A 29 19.18 -5.70 -8.05
N ASN A 30 19.94 -6.12 -9.06
CA ASN A 30 19.95 -7.50 -9.58
C ASN A 30 21.01 -8.40 -8.91
N VAL A 31 21.91 -7.83 -8.10
CA VAL A 31 22.91 -8.57 -7.32
C VAL A 31 22.79 -8.16 -5.86
N VAL A 32 22.81 -9.11 -4.95
CA VAL A 32 22.55 -8.90 -3.51
C VAL A 32 23.39 -9.84 -2.65
N SER A 33 23.82 -9.41 -1.47
CA SER A 33 24.44 -10.32 -0.48
C SER A 33 23.38 -11.10 0.29
N LEU A 34 23.64 -12.36 0.67
CA LEU A 34 22.73 -13.12 1.53
C LEU A 34 22.43 -12.36 2.85
N GLY A 35 21.15 -12.09 3.14
CA GLY A 35 20.73 -11.28 4.29
C GLY A 35 20.62 -9.77 4.04
N GLU A 36 20.99 -9.27 2.85
CA GLU A 36 20.49 -7.99 2.35
C GLU A 36 19.13 -8.16 1.65
N GLN A 37 18.36 -7.07 1.57
CA GLN A 37 17.06 -7.04 0.91
C GLN A 37 17.12 -6.38 -0.47
N ILE A 38 16.17 -6.73 -1.34
CA ILE A 38 15.89 -6.14 -2.67
C ILE A 38 14.50 -5.51 -2.64
N THR A 39 14.35 -4.30 -3.19
CA THR A 39 13.05 -3.65 -3.41
C THR A 39 12.53 -3.98 -4.80
N LEU A 40 11.46 -4.75 -4.88
CA LEU A 40 10.69 -5.02 -6.11
C LEU A 40 9.56 -4.00 -6.23
N GLN A 41 9.43 -3.33 -7.36
CA GLN A 41 8.28 -2.50 -7.70
C GLN A 41 7.49 -3.16 -8.83
N VAL A 42 6.16 -3.20 -8.70
CA VAL A 42 5.24 -3.66 -9.74
C VAL A 42 4.32 -2.49 -10.08
N VAL A 43 4.47 -1.95 -11.29
CA VAL A 43 3.74 -0.76 -11.74
C VAL A 43 2.63 -1.19 -12.70
N VAL A 44 1.41 -0.76 -12.42
CA VAL A 44 0.24 -0.94 -13.30
C VAL A 44 -0.23 0.45 -13.75
N SER A 45 -0.36 0.67 -15.06
CA SER A 45 -0.73 1.98 -15.64
C SER A 45 -1.89 1.87 -16.63
N GLY A 46 -2.76 2.87 -16.70
CA GLY A 46 -3.96 2.90 -17.56
C GLY A 46 -5.20 3.32 -16.77
N ASP A 47 -6.33 2.63 -16.98
CA ASP A 47 -7.48 2.71 -16.07
C ASP A 47 -7.22 1.85 -14.82
N THR A 48 -6.73 2.49 -13.74
CA THR A 48 -6.40 1.78 -12.49
C THR A 48 -7.54 1.72 -11.47
N THR A 49 -8.78 1.96 -11.90
CA THR A 49 -9.97 1.90 -11.05
C THR A 49 -10.12 0.51 -10.44
N ASN A 50 -9.97 0.40 -9.11
CA ASN A 50 -10.05 -0.85 -8.36
C ASN A 50 -9.07 -1.97 -8.82
N ILE A 51 -7.86 -1.62 -9.28
CA ILE A 51 -6.82 -2.63 -9.57
C ILE A 51 -6.55 -3.49 -8.32
N PRO A 52 -6.71 -4.83 -8.40
CA PRO A 52 -6.42 -5.73 -7.29
C PRO A 52 -4.91 -5.90 -7.09
N GLN A 53 -4.54 -6.45 -5.93
CA GLN A 53 -3.13 -6.71 -5.62
C GLN A 53 -2.52 -7.75 -6.60
N PRO A 54 -1.30 -7.52 -7.13
CA PRO A 54 -0.61 -8.51 -7.93
C PRO A 54 -0.45 -9.86 -7.22
N LYS A 55 -0.78 -10.93 -7.95
CA LYS A 55 -0.48 -12.30 -7.56
C LYS A 55 1.03 -12.51 -7.77
N ILE A 56 1.79 -12.29 -6.70
CA ILE A 56 3.22 -12.58 -6.68
C ILE A 56 3.41 -14.11 -6.68
N PRO A 57 4.13 -14.70 -7.65
CA PRO A 57 4.46 -16.12 -7.63
C PRO A 57 5.38 -16.46 -6.46
N GLN A 58 5.38 -17.71 -6.01
CA GLN A 58 6.41 -18.17 -5.07
C GLN A 58 7.78 -18.14 -5.76
N ILE A 59 8.69 -17.33 -5.22
CA ILE A 59 10.09 -17.27 -5.65
C ILE A 59 10.85 -18.23 -4.73
N GLN A 60 11.50 -19.26 -5.30
CA GLN A 60 12.21 -20.26 -4.51
C GLN A 60 13.32 -19.62 -3.69
N ASP A 61 13.42 -19.98 -2.40
CA ASP A 61 14.40 -19.47 -1.44
C ASP A 61 14.35 -17.95 -1.18
N PHE A 62 13.20 -17.28 -1.40
CA PHE A 62 12.98 -15.89 -1.01
C PHE A 62 11.81 -15.73 -0.03
N GLN A 63 11.98 -14.85 0.96
CA GLN A 63 10.87 -14.26 1.74
C GLN A 63 10.40 -12.98 1.02
N ILE A 64 9.09 -12.80 0.89
CA ILE A 64 8.49 -11.70 0.13
C ILE A 64 7.49 -10.93 1.01
N TYR A 65 7.77 -9.68 1.31
CA TYR A 65 6.90 -8.79 2.08
C TYR A 65 6.27 -7.74 1.17
N SER A 66 4.97 -7.47 1.29
CA SER A 66 4.38 -6.28 0.64
C SER A 66 4.70 -5.04 1.50
N SER A 67 5.36 -4.05 0.91
CA SER A 67 5.78 -2.80 1.58
C SER A 67 4.77 -1.65 1.39
N GLY A 68 3.75 -1.85 0.55
CA GLY A 68 2.61 -0.93 0.40
C GLY A 68 2.29 -0.60 -1.07
N ARG A 69 1.35 0.34 -1.25
CA ARG A 69 0.86 0.80 -2.56
C ARG A 69 0.90 2.32 -2.65
N SER A 70 1.45 2.83 -3.74
CA SER A 70 1.28 4.23 -4.18
C SER A 70 0.33 4.30 -5.39
N GLN A 71 -0.30 5.45 -5.60
CA GLN A 71 -1.17 5.69 -6.76
C GLN A 71 -1.12 7.16 -7.18
N SER A 72 -0.92 7.39 -8.48
CA SER A 72 -1.04 8.70 -9.13
C SER A 72 -2.23 8.68 -10.09
N ILE A 73 -3.02 9.76 -10.12
CA ILE A 73 -4.17 9.88 -11.04
C ILE A 73 -4.14 11.25 -11.71
N SER A 74 -4.02 11.22 -13.04
CA SER A 74 -4.30 12.35 -13.91
C SER A 74 -5.62 12.10 -14.65
N ILE A 75 -6.42 13.16 -14.80
CA ILE A 75 -7.62 13.14 -15.64
C ILE A 75 -7.43 14.26 -16.66
N ILE A 76 -7.51 13.93 -17.95
CA ILE A 76 -7.30 14.88 -19.06
C ILE A 76 -8.44 14.69 -20.05
N ASN A 77 -9.23 15.74 -20.28
CA ASN A 77 -10.38 15.73 -21.21
C ASN A 77 -11.34 14.54 -21.01
N GLY A 78 -11.58 14.15 -19.75
CA GLY A 78 -12.41 13.00 -19.37
C GLY A 78 -11.73 11.63 -19.44
N GLN A 79 -10.53 11.52 -20.04
CA GLN A 79 -9.73 10.29 -20.00
C GLN A 79 -8.96 10.21 -18.68
N VAL A 80 -9.13 9.09 -17.97
CA VAL A 80 -8.35 8.77 -16.76
C VAL A 80 -7.05 8.11 -17.18
N ASN A 81 -5.92 8.77 -16.92
CA ASN A 81 -4.59 8.20 -17.05
C ASN A 81 -3.97 8.09 -15.66
N SER A 82 -3.87 6.87 -15.15
CA SER A 82 -3.49 6.62 -13.76
C SER A 82 -2.44 5.52 -13.66
N SER A 83 -1.65 5.55 -12.60
CA SER A 83 -0.66 4.52 -12.31
C SER A 83 -0.70 4.12 -10.84
N VAL A 84 -0.41 2.84 -10.58
CA VAL A 84 -0.37 2.22 -9.27
C VAL A 84 0.95 1.47 -9.14
N THR A 85 1.76 1.84 -8.15
CA THR A 85 2.99 1.12 -7.82
C THR A 85 2.77 0.31 -6.56
N PHE A 86 2.81 -1.01 -6.68
CA PHE A 86 2.91 -1.94 -5.55
C PHE A 86 4.38 -2.19 -5.25
N THR A 87 4.81 -1.96 -4.02
CA THR A 87 6.19 -2.17 -3.60
C THR A 87 6.28 -3.42 -2.73
N TYR A 88 7.28 -4.26 -2.98
CA TYR A 88 7.58 -5.47 -2.24
C TYR A 88 9.06 -5.49 -1.83
N ILE A 89 9.36 -6.15 -0.72
CA ILE A 89 10.72 -6.37 -0.21
C ILE A 89 11.01 -7.87 -0.28
N LEU A 90 12.08 -8.22 -0.97
CA LEU A 90 12.54 -9.58 -1.23
C LEU A 90 13.82 -9.83 -0.41
N SER A 91 13.78 -10.84 0.46
CA SER A 91 14.92 -11.27 1.28
C SER A 91 15.34 -12.68 0.86
N PRO A 92 16.56 -12.89 0.33
CA PRO A 92 17.03 -14.21 -0.08
C PRO A 92 17.50 -15.06 1.11
N ASN A 93 17.20 -16.35 1.06
CA ASN A 93 17.57 -17.36 2.06
C ASN A 93 18.72 -18.27 1.58
N ARG A 94 19.03 -18.30 0.28
CA ARG A 94 20.09 -19.13 -0.29
C ARG A 94 20.92 -18.38 -1.34
N ILE A 95 22.19 -18.76 -1.46
CA ILE A 95 23.17 -18.26 -2.44
C ILE A 95 22.95 -18.96 -3.79
N GLY A 96 23.02 -18.22 -4.89
CA GLY A 96 22.84 -18.74 -6.25
C GLY A 96 22.27 -17.71 -7.22
N GLU A 97 21.94 -18.17 -8.42
CA GLU A 97 21.15 -17.41 -9.40
C GLU A 97 19.68 -17.85 -9.34
N PHE A 98 18.78 -16.87 -9.36
CA PHE A 98 17.35 -17.02 -9.20
C PHE A 98 16.61 -16.18 -10.23
N GLU A 99 15.37 -16.56 -10.50
CA GLU A 99 14.48 -15.81 -11.36
C GLU A 99 13.18 -15.50 -10.59
N ILE A 100 12.79 -14.23 -10.58
CA ILE A 100 11.45 -13.78 -10.20
C ILE A 100 10.55 -14.14 -11.40
N PRO A 101 9.61 -15.09 -11.27
CA PRO A 101 8.73 -15.45 -12.39
C PRO A 101 7.76 -14.30 -12.74
N PRO A 102 7.12 -14.34 -13.92
CA PRO A 102 6.11 -13.37 -14.34
C PRO A 102 5.07 -13.07 -13.26
N ILE A 103 5.03 -11.83 -12.79
CA ILE A 103 4.05 -11.34 -11.81
C ILE A 103 2.76 -11.05 -12.53
N SER A 104 1.63 -11.49 -11.99
CA SER A 104 0.33 -11.38 -12.66
C SER A 104 -0.68 -10.49 -11.94
N VAL A 105 -1.45 -9.72 -12.71
CA VAL A 105 -2.63 -8.99 -12.25
C VAL A 105 -3.82 -9.45 -13.10
N GLU A 106 -4.91 -9.82 -12.43
CA GLU A 106 -6.17 -10.19 -13.07
C GLU A 106 -7.12 -8.99 -13.00
N TYR A 107 -7.49 -8.42 -14.14
CA TYR A 107 -8.30 -7.21 -14.22
C TYR A 107 -9.31 -7.29 -15.36
N LYS A 108 -10.59 -7.00 -15.08
CA LYS A 108 -11.71 -7.10 -16.03
C LYS A 108 -11.75 -8.44 -16.81
N GLY A 109 -11.38 -9.55 -16.15
CA GLY A 109 -11.33 -10.89 -16.73
C GLY A 109 -10.11 -11.19 -17.63
N LYS A 110 -9.18 -10.24 -17.78
CA LYS A 110 -7.90 -10.42 -18.50
C LYS A 110 -6.76 -10.60 -17.49
N ILE A 111 -5.79 -11.44 -17.81
CA ILE A 111 -4.56 -11.60 -17.03
C ILE A 111 -3.43 -10.83 -17.72
N TYR A 112 -2.84 -9.89 -17.00
CA TYR A 112 -1.68 -9.11 -17.42
C TYR A 112 -0.45 -9.64 -16.67
N GLN A 113 0.69 -9.75 -17.34
CA GLN A 113 1.92 -10.34 -16.79
C GLN A 113 3.16 -9.49 -17.07
N THR A 114 4.09 -9.48 -16.13
CA THR A 114 5.42 -8.88 -16.31
C THR A 114 6.37 -9.85 -17.04
N GLY A 115 7.49 -9.33 -17.55
CA GLY A 115 8.65 -10.19 -17.80
C GLY A 115 9.21 -10.78 -16.49
N PRO A 116 9.98 -11.88 -16.57
CA PRO A 116 10.77 -12.38 -15.44
C PRO A 116 11.96 -11.46 -15.13
N ILE A 117 12.48 -11.52 -13.89
CA ILE A 117 13.64 -10.72 -13.45
C ILE A 117 14.70 -11.65 -12.86
N LYS A 118 15.93 -11.60 -13.39
CA LYS A 118 17.05 -12.41 -12.88
C LYS A 118 17.78 -11.71 -11.73
N ILE A 119 18.02 -12.47 -10.67
CA ILE A 119 18.64 -12.04 -9.41
C ILE A 119 19.80 -12.97 -9.06
N LYS A 120 20.94 -12.40 -8.66
CA LYS A 120 22.11 -13.15 -8.16
C LYS A 120 22.30 -12.87 -6.67
N VAL A 121 22.28 -13.92 -5.85
CA VAL A 121 22.54 -13.86 -4.41
C VAL A 121 23.94 -14.37 -4.13
N GLU A 122 24.78 -13.54 -3.53
CA GLU A 122 26.19 -13.84 -3.23
C GLU A 122 26.42 -14.13 -1.74
N LYS A 123 27.60 -14.71 -1.42
CA LYS A 123 27.88 -15.30 -0.11
C LYS A 123 28.21 -14.26 0.95
N SER A 124 27.28 -14.07 1.88
CA SER A 124 27.50 -13.30 3.11
C SER A 124 28.31 -14.08 4.16
N VAL A 125 28.90 -13.36 5.11
CA VAL A 125 30.01 -13.84 5.94
C VAL A 125 29.54 -14.32 7.33
N SER A 126 29.07 -15.58 7.40
CA SER A 126 28.71 -16.35 8.63
C SER A 126 27.52 -15.79 9.46
N SER A 127 26.64 -16.60 10.07
CA SER A 127 26.84 -17.88 10.79
C SER A 127 25.64 -18.86 10.63
N PRO A 128 25.76 -20.16 11.02
CA PRO A 128 24.84 -21.22 10.58
C PRO A 128 23.63 -21.52 11.49
N GLN A 129 22.64 -22.26 10.94
CA GLN A 129 21.29 -22.48 11.46
C GLN A 129 20.92 -23.99 11.46
N LYS A 130 20.12 -24.47 12.44
CA LYS A 130 19.58 -25.86 12.58
C LYS A 130 18.26 -25.85 13.40
N THR A 131 17.50 -26.95 13.40
CA THR A 131 16.05 -27.03 13.79
C THR A 131 15.71 -28.31 14.63
N VAL A 132 14.50 -28.75 15.04
CA VAL A 132 13.05 -28.55 14.65
C VAL A 132 12.06 -28.95 15.81
N PRO A 133 10.71 -28.65 15.74
CA PRO A 133 9.67 -28.79 16.83
C PRO A 133 8.91 -30.15 16.95
N GLN A 134 7.72 -30.36 17.59
CA GLN A 134 6.50 -29.50 17.83
C GLN A 134 5.50 -29.96 18.93
N GLN A 135 4.62 -29.04 19.42
CA GLN A 135 3.19 -29.29 19.76
C GLN A 135 2.32 -28.01 19.96
N GLN A 136 1.10 -27.89 19.43
CA GLN A 136 0.23 -26.67 19.42
C GLN A 136 -0.33 -26.18 20.78
N ASN A 137 -0.51 -24.85 20.93
CA ASN A 137 -1.33 -24.15 21.93
C ASN A 137 -1.38 -22.63 21.59
N VAL A 138 -2.37 -21.87 22.09
CA VAL A 138 -2.48 -20.39 21.90
C VAL A 138 -1.86 -19.65 23.10
N TYR A 139 -1.06 -18.58 22.88
CA TYR A 139 -0.31 -17.90 23.94
C TYR A 139 -0.21 -16.37 23.77
N GLN A 140 -0.11 -15.68 24.90
CA GLN A 140 0.25 -14.25 24.96
C GLN A 140 1.76 -14.03 24.78
N GLY A 141 2.20 -13.87 23.53
CA GLY A 141 3.42 -13.15 23.17
C GLY A 141 4.73 -13.56 23.87
N LYS A 142 5.18 -12.72 24.83
CA LYS A 142 6.58 -12.62 25.29
C LYS A 142 7.30 -13.95 25.54
N LYS A 143 6.64 -14.94 26.15
CA LYS A 143 7.28 -16.23 26.52
C LYS A 143 7.85 -17.03 25.34
N ARG A 144 7.46 -16.72 24.09
CA ARG A 144 7.78 -17.54 22.91
C ARG A 144 8.70 -16.87 21.90
N GLY A 145 9.25 -15.71 22.28
CA GLY A 145 10.09 -14.93 21.38
C GLY A 145 9.39 -14.41 20.12
N VAL A 146 8.05 -14.48 20.07
CA VAL A 146 7.21 -13.85 19.06
C VAL A 146 6.08 -13.10 19.75
N PHE A 147 5.92 -11.80 19.49
CA PHE A 147 4.80 -11.01 20.03
C PHE A 147 4.42 -9.87 19.11
N ILE A 148 3.21 -9.34 19.27
CA ILE A 148 2.73 -8.17 18.52
C ILE A 148 2.36 -7.03 19.45
N GLU A 149 2.41 -5.81 18.91
CA GLU A 149 2.08 -4.56 19.58
C GLU A 149 1.24 -3.70 18.61
N THR A 150 0.19 -3.06 19.11
CA THR A 150 -0.58 -2.05 18.37
C THR A 150 -0.75 -0.81 19.21
N PHE A 151 -0.43 0.36 18.64
CA PHE A 151 -0.61 1.66 19.30
C PHE A 151 -0.93 2.75 18.28
N VAL A 152 -1.51 3.85 18.74
CA VAL A 152 -1.81 5.04 17.93
C VAL A 152 -0.95 6.23 18.37
N ASP A 153 -0.76 7.20 17.49
CA ASP A 153 -0.13 8.49 17.85
C ASP A 153 -1.01 9.36 18.76
N LYS A 154 -2.33 9.19 18.73
CA LYS A 154 -3.29 9.85 19.63
C LYS A 154 -4.61 9.08 19.76
N HIS A 155 -5.21 9.12 20.95
CA HIS A 155 -6.53 8.55 21.25
C HIS A 155 -7.68 9.56 21.10
N THR A 156 -7.40 10.79 20.69
CA THR A 156 -8.42 11.82 20.43
C THR A 156 -8.02 12.65 19.22
N ALA A 157 -8.97 12.85 18.31
CA ALA A 157 -8.80 13.61 17.07
C ALA A 157 -10.14 14.20 16.63
N TYR A 158 -10.13 15.15 15.70
CA TYR A 158 -11.34 15.63 15.03
C TYR A 158 -11.77 14.73 13.86
N VAL A 159 -13.01 14.87 13.41
CA VAL A 159 -13.48 14.26 12.15
C VAL A 159 -12.53 14.62 11.00
N ASN A 160 -12.15 13.62 10.20
CA ASN A 160 -11.21 13.69 9.08
C ASN A 160 -9.78 14.16 9.42
N GLU A 161 -9.38 14.14 10.69
CA GLU A 161 -7.99 14.34 11.11
C GLU A 161 -7.22 12.99 11.09
N GLN A 162 -6.01 12.94 10.54
CA GLN A 162 -5.20 11.71 10.54
C GLN A 162 -4.88 11.26 11.97
N ILE A 163 -5.20 10.01 12.30
CA ILE A 163 -4.59 9.22 13.38
C ILE A 163 -3.63 8.21 12.73
N THR A 164 -2.45 8.00 13.32
CA THR A 164 -1.45 7.05 12.81
C THR A 164 -1.45 5.79 13.66
N LEU A 165 -2.12 4.74 13.17
CA LEU A 165 -2.00 3.41 13.74
C LEU A 165 -0.62 2.82 13.40
N THR A 166 0.05 2.27 14.40
CA THR A 166 1.28 1.49 14.26
C THR A 166 1.04 0.07 14.75
N PHE A 167 1.35 -0.89 13.89
CA PHE A 167 1.42 -2.30 14.21
C PHE A 167 2.90 -2.73 14.19
N ARG A 168 3.30 -3.59 15.14
CA ARG A 168 4.61 -4.25 15.12
C ARG A 168 4.49 -5.73 15.39
N PHE A 169 5.29 -6.51 14.67
CA PHE A 169 5.56 -7.92 14.95
C PHE A 169 7.03 -8.08 15.31
N TYR A 170 7.29 -8.54 16.54
CA TYR A 170 8.62 -8.76 17.10
C TYR A 170 8.94 -10.27 17.09
N THR A 171 10.11 -10.66 16.58
CA THR A 171 10.57 -12.05 16.54
C THR A 171 12.05 -12.19 16.93
N LYS A 172 12.38 -13.12 17.83
CA LYS A 172 13.77 -13.54 18.16
C LYS A 172 14.07 -15.02 17.81
N VAL A 173 13.09 -15.74 17.28
CA VAL A 173 13.17 -17.17 16.93
C VAL A 173 12.96 -17.37 15.42
N ASN A 174 13.38 -18.53 14.91
CA ASN A 174 13.13 -18.92 13.53
C ASN A 174 11.62 -19.02 13.25
N LEU A 175 11.16 -18.40 12.17
CA LEU A 175 9.84 -18.63 11.61
C LEU A 175 9.91 -19.75 10.57
N LEU A 176 9.06 -20.76 10.73
CA LEU A 176 8.96 -21.93 9.87
C LEU A 176 7.87 -21.77 8.80
N SER A 177 7.12 -20.66 8.82
CA SER A 177 6.24 -20.21 7.75
C SER A 177 6.23 -18.68 7.65
N GLN A 178 5.74 -18.14 6.53
CA GLN A 178 5.53 -16.70 6.40
C GLN A 178 4.44 -16.24 7.40
N PRO A 179 4.68 -15.19 8.21
CA PRO A 179 3.68 -14.67 9.12
C PRO A 179 2.51 -14.03 8.36
N GLN A 180 1.30 -14.54 8.59
CA GLN A 180 0.06 -14.03 8.02
C GLN A 180 -0.50 -12.95 8.95
N TYR A 181 -0.25 -11.69 8.61
CA TYR A 181 -0.86 -10.52 9.26
C TYR A 181 -2.30 -10.33 8.80
N SER A 182 -3.22 -10.20 9.74
CA SER A 182 -4.57 -9.68 9.49
C SER A 182 -4.71 -8.31 10.17
N PRO A 183 -4.99 -7.24 9.40
CA PRO A 183 -5.17 -5.90 9.96
C PRO A 183 -6.41 -5.84 10.86
N PRO A 184 -6.45 -4.89 11.81
CA PRO A 184 -7.58 -4.72 12.70
C PRO A 184 -8.80 -4.16 11.96
N ASP A 185 -10.00 -4.46 12.47
CA ASP A 185 -11.22 -3.75 12.09
C ASP A 185 -11.06 -2.25 12.41
N THR A 186 -11.42 -1.42 11.44
CA THR A 186 -11.31 0.05 11.46
C THR A 186 -12.62 0.68 10.96
N THR A 187 -13.75 0.00 11.20
CA THR A 187 -15.11 0.52 10.96
C THR A 187 -15.28 1.93 11.52
N GLY A 188 -15.71 2.87 10.66
CA GLY A 188 -15.83 4.30 10.95
C GLY A 188 -14.67 5.16 10.42
N PHE A 189 -13.53 4.55 10.04
CA PHE A 189 -12.36 5.24 9.49
C PHE A 189 -12.16 4.95 8.00
N ILE A 190 -11.66 5.95 7.25
CA ILE A 190 -11.02 5.72 5.95
C ILE A 190 -9.55 5.37 6.21
N THR A 191 -9.05 4.32 5.57
CA THR A 191 -7.70 3.77 5.78
C THR A 191 -6.76 4.11 4.62
N GLU A 192 -5.51 4.45 4.94
CA GLU A 192 -4.43 4.65 3.97
C GLU A 192 -3.13 4.04 4.50
N ASP A 193 -2.59 3.02 3.82
CA ASP A 193 -1.26 2.47 4.15
C ASP A 193 -0.18 3.56 4.09
N LEU A 194 0.76 3.57 5.03
CA LEU A 194 1.85 4.55 5.11
C LEU A 194 3.21 3.87 4.86
N PRO A 195 3.62 3.70 3.60
CA PRO A 195 4.94 3.15 3.26
C PRO A 195 6.08 4.11 3.60
N PRO A 196 7.31 3.61 3.80
CA PRO A 196 7.69 2.21 3.77
C PRO A 196 7.35 1.49 5.08
N GLN A 197 6.90 0.23 4.98
CA GLN A 197 6.99 -0.69 6.11
C GLN A 197 8.47 -0.86 6.49
N LYS A 198 8.77 -0.91 7.80
CA LYS A 198 10.14 -0.99 8.30
C LYS A 198 10.44 -2.35 8.87
N ASN A 199 11.57 -2.90 8.45
CA ASN A 199 12.17 -4.08 9.05
C ASN A 199 13.48 -3.65 9.73
N TYR A 200 13.62 -3.92 11.03
CA TYR A 200 14.81 -3.55 11.80
C TYR A 200 15.08 -4.52 12.94
N TYR A 201 16.23 -4.38 13.60
CA TYR A 201 16.52 -5.08 14.85
C TYR A 201 16.48 -4.10 16.03
N THR A 202 16.01 -4.56 17.17
CA THR A 202 16.02 -3.83 18.45
C THR A 202 16.47 -4.77 19.58
N ILE A 203 16.77 -4.22 20.75
CA ILE A 203 17.06 -4.99 21.97
C ILE A 203 15.96 -4.69 23.00
N ILE A 204 15.36 -5.75 23.55
CA ILE A 204 14.30 -5.70 24.57
C ILE A 204 14.67 -6.70 25.65
N ASP A 205 14.66 -6.26 26.91
CA ASP A 205 14.98 -7.11 28.08
C ASP A 205 16.34 -7.85 27.96
N GLY A 206 17.29 -7.27 27.20
CA GLY A 206 18.62 -7.83 26.89
C GLY A 206 18.69 -8.68 25.61
N GLU A 207 17.56 -9.03 25.00
CA GLU A 207 17.47 -9.93 23.85
C GLU A 207 17.28 -9.17 22.53
N ARG A 208 17.89 -9.65 21.45
CA ARG A 208 17.74 -9.06 20.10
C ARG A 208 16.49 -9.60 19.40
N TYR A 209 15.55 -8.70 19.10
CA TYR A 209 14.37 -8.98 18.29
C TYR A 209 14.51 -8.34 16.90
N TYR A 210 14.16 -9.08 15.84
CA TYR A 210 13.73 -8.52 14.57
C TYR A 210 12.33 -7.93 14.72
N VAL A 211 12.04 -6.84 14.02
CA VAL A 211 10.77 -6.10 14.11
C VAL A 211 10.29 -5.75 12.71
N SER A 212 9.10 -6.21 12.36
CA SER A 212 8.34 -5.71 11.19
C SER A 212 7.31 -4.69 11.68
N GLU A 213 7.49 -3.43 11.31
CA GLU A 213 6.65 -2.28 11.66
C GLU A 213 5.82 -1.83 10.44
N ILE A 214 4.49 -1.85 10.61
CA ILE A 214 3.50 -1.41 9.62
C ILE A 214 2.78 -0.19 10.19
N LYS A 215 2.53 0.83 9.35
CA LYS A 215 1.79 2.03 9.73
C LYS A 215 0.65 2.30 8.76
N THR A 216 -0.47 2.78 9.30
CA THR A 216 -1.69 3.08 8.56
C THR A 216 -2.29 4.38 9.09
N ALA A 217 -2.61 5.31 8.19
CA ALA A 217 -3.38 6.49 8.51
C ALA A 217 -4.87 6.13 8.56
N LEU A 218 -5.53 6.56 9.63
CA LEU A 218 -6.95 6.41 9.88
C LEU A 218 -7.59 7.80 9.92
N PHE A 219 -8.58 8.04 9.06
CA PHE A 219 -9.33 9.30 9.02
C PHE A 219 -10.78 9.03 9.47
N PRO A 220 -11.19 9.46 10.68
CA PRO A 220 -12.53 9.15 11.20
C PRO A 220 -13.60 9.92 10.44
N THR A 221 -14.67 9.25 10.04
CA THR A 221 -15.70 9.83 9.15
C THR A 221 -16.81 10.58 9.90
N THR A 222 -17.06 10.25 11.17
CA THR A 222 -18.08 10.89 12.02
C THR A 222 -17.58 11.05 13.47
N ALA A 223 -18.21 11.93 14.24
CA ALA A 223 -17.86 12.15 15.65
C ALA A 223 -18.51 11.09 16.56
N GLY A 224 -17.82 10.67 17.62
CA GLY A 224 -18.29 9.61 18.51
C GLY A 224 -17.17 8.92 19.29
N LYS A 225 -17.47 7.74 19.83
CA LYS A 225 -16.48 6.78 20.32
C LYS A 225 -16.35 5.64 19.30
N PHE A 226 -15.13 5.24 19.00
CA PHE A 226 -14.82 4.13 18.10
C PHE A 226 -13.81 3.19 18.77
N VAL A 227 -13.79 1.95 18.31
CA VAL A 227 -12.83 0.92 18.75
C VAL A 227 -12.12 0.44 17.50
N ILE A 228 -10.80 0.62 17.45
CA ILE A 228 -9.96 -0.12 16.49
C ILE A 228 -9.89 -1.54 17.03
N GLY A 229 -10.26 -2.50 16.19
CA GLY A 229 -10.30 -3.91 16.55
C GLY A 229 -8.92 -4.51 16.85
N PRO A 230 -8.88 -5.78 17.28
CA PRO A 230 -7.64 -6.49 17.51
C PRO A 230 -6.98 -6.88 16.18
N ALA A 231 -5.70 -6.54 16.00
CA ALA A 231 -4.89 -7.08 14.90
C ALA A 231 -4.45 -8.51 15.22
N THR A 232 -4.18 -9.35 14.22
CA THR A 232 -3.63 -10.70 14.45
C THR A 232 -2.46 -11.06 13.55
N VAL A 233 -1.60 -11.94 14.04
CA VAL A 233 -0.57 -12.63 13.23
C VAL A 233 -0.66 -14.12 13.49
N ARG A 234 -0.78 -14.91 12.42
CA ARG A 234 -0.64 -16.37 12.41
C ARG A 234 0.72 -16.74 11.83
N CYS A 235 1.56 -17.44 12.58
CA CYS A 235 2.89 -17.88 12.13
C CYS A 235 3.24 -19.26 12.69
N ALA A 236 4.02 -20.04 11.95
CA ALA A 236 4.68 -21.22 12.53
C ALA A 236 6.04 -20.80 13.11
N ILE A 237 6.27 -21.10 14.38
CA ILE A 237 7.56 -20.91 15.03
C ILE A 237 8.26 -22.24 15.27
N GLU A 238 9.57 -22.15 15.45
CA GLU A 238 10.33 -23.19 16.09
C GLU A 238 10.03 -23.24 17.60
N ASP A 239 9.69 -24.42 18.13
CA ASP A 239 9.41 -24.64 19.56
C ASP A 239 10.31 -25.78 20.07
N PHE A 240 10.98 -25.56 21.19
CA PHE A 240 11.97 -26.47 21.77
C PHE A 240 11.57 -27.04 23.13
N ASP A 241 10.44 -26.62 23.71
CA ASP A 241 9.97 -27.10 25.01
C ASP A 241 9.39 -28.53 24.90
N ILE A 242 10.23 -29.54 25.16
CA ILE A 242 9.82 -30.91 25.50
C ILE A 242 10.66 -31.41 26.68
N ASP A 243 10.17 -31.12 27.89
CA ASP A 243 10.51 -31.91 29.08
C ASP A 243 9.75 -33.26 29.06
N ASP A 244 10.28 -34.19 29.86
CA ASP A 244 9.71 -35.47 30.30
C ASP A 244 9.57 -36.70 29.34
N PHE A 245 10.38 -37.70 29.70
CA PHE A 245 10.05 -39.12 29.91
C PHE A 245 10.09 -40.20 28.82
N PHE A 246 10.04 -39.92 27.51
CA PHE A 246 10.19 -41.01 26.51
C PHE A 246 11.31 -40.76 25.50
N SER A 247 12.45 -41.42 25.76
CA SER A 247 13.68 -41.31 24.99
C SER A 247 13.72 -42.28 23.82
N ASP A 248 13.32 -41.84 22.62
CA ASP A 248 13.65 -42.59 21.39
C ASP A 248 14.01 -41.68 20.21
N ASN A 249 15.27 -41.78 19.77
CA ASN A 249 15.88 -40.84 18.81
C ASN A 249 15.40 -41.04 17.36
N PHE A 250 14.66 -42.11 17.09
CA PHE A 250 14.16 -42.45 15.75
C PHE A 250 12.98 -41.57 15.34
N PHE A 251 11.94 -41.47 16.18
CA PHE A 251 10.70 -40.75 15.85
C PHE A 251 10.87 -39.22 15.76
N ARG A 252 11.78 -38.63 16.57
CA ARG A 252 12.06 -37.17 16.56
C ARG A 252 12.48 -36.61 15.19
N ARG A 253 12.96 -37.44 14.25
CA ARG A 253 13.37 -36.99 12.91
C ARG A 253 12.23 -36.91 11.89
N PHE A 254 11.07 -37.51 12.17
CA PHE A 254 10.01 -37.71 11.18
C PHE A 254 8.80 -36.77 11.33
N PHE A 255 8.58 -36.21 12.54
CA PHE A 255 7.42 -35.37 12.88
C PHE A 255 7.77 -33.91 13.18
N SER A 256 8.73 -33.39 12.43
CA SER A 256 9.39 -32.08 12.57
C SER A 256 8.58 -30.88 12.06
N GLN A 257 7.27 -30.84 12.33
CA GLN A 257 6.38 -29.76 11.86
C GLN A 257 6.59 -28.47 12.66
N GLY A 258 6.34 -27.29 12.07
CA GLY A 258 6.45 -26.01 12.80
C GLY A 258 5.26 -25.75 13.72
N LYS A 259 5.46 -25.15 14.91
CA LYS A 259 4.34 -24.89 15.83
C LYS A 259 3.58 -23.65 15.42
N GLU A 260 2.34 -23.81 15.03
CA GLU A 260 1.47 -22.68 14.77
C GLU A 260 1.15 -21.89 16.05
N VAL A 261 1.34 -20.58 15.99
CA VAL A 261 0.99 -19.59 17.01
C VAL A 261 0.14 -18.51 16.36
N VAL A 262 -1.00 -18.22 16.98
CA VAL A 262 -1.84 -17.06 16.64
C VAL A 262 -1.66 -16.02 17.75
N LEU A 263 -1.09 -14.89 17.38
CA LEU A 263 -0.95 -13.70 18.21
C LEU A 263 -2.12 -12.76 17.93
N LYS A 264 -2.64 -12.12 18.98
CA LYS A 264 -3.74 -11.15 18.93
C LYS A 264 -3.37 -9.94 19.77
N SER A 265 -3.62 -8.73 19.26
CA SER A 265 -3.41 -7.48 20.00
C SER A 265 -4.68 -7.05 20.72
N GLU A 266 -4.55 -6.15 21.69
CA GLU A 266 -5.69 -5.55 22.38
C GLU A 266 -6.37 -4.48 21.50
N PRO A 267 -7.70 -4.30 21.60
CA PRO A 267 -8.42 -3.24 20.90
C PRO A 267 -8.07 -1.86 21.45
N ILE A 268 -8.21 -0.82 20.62
CA ILE A 268 -7.85 0.57 20.98
C ILE A 268 -9.08 1.47 20.92
N GLU A 269 -9.47 2.07 22.06
CA GLU A 269 -10.49 3.13 22.09
C GLU A 269 -9.97 4.44 21.49
N ILE A 270 -10.80 5.06 20.64
CA ILE A 270 -10.58 6.34 19.99
C ILE A 270 -11.80 7.25 20.21
N LYS A 271 -11.56 8.49 20.64
CA LYS A 271 -12.58 9.54 20.79
C LYS A 271 -12.49 10.51 19.62
N VAL A 272 -13.52 10.56 18.77
CA VAL A 272 -13.59 11.50 17.66
C VAL A 272 -14.46 12.70 18.05
N LEU A 273 -13.87 13.89 18.02
CA LEU A 273 -14.53 15.14 18.35
C LEU A 273 -15.28 15.71 17.13
N PRO A 274 -16.46 16.32 17.32
CA PRO A 274 -17.08 17.15 16.28
C PRO A 274 -16.17 18.36 16.00
N LEU A 275 -16.20 18.84 14.77
CA LEU A 275 -15.39 19.96 14.33
C LEU A 275 -15.73 21.25 15.11
N PRO A 276 -14.73 22.11 15.43
CA PRO A 276 -14.95 23.33 16.19
C PRO A 276 -16.00 24.26 15.58
N GLN A 277 -16.64 25.06 16.42
CA GLN A 277 -17.65 26.05 16.03
C GLN A 277 -17.21 27.46 16.44
N PRO A 278 -17.55 28.50 15.64
CA PRO A 278 -18.22 28.43 14.34
C PRO A 278 -17.29 27.89 13.24
N GLN A 279 -17.81 27.06 12.34
CA GLN A 279 -17.07 26.65 11.15
C GLN A 279 -16.93 27.81 10.13
N PRO A 280 -15.84 27.87 9.35
CA PRO A 280 -15.71 28.84 8.26
C PRO A 280 -16.84 28.71 7.23
N LYS A 281 -17.23 29.82 6.59
CA LYS A 281 -18.15 29.78 5.45
C LYS A 281 -17.57 28.92 4.33
N PHE A 282 -18.40 28.10 3.69
CA PHE A 282 -18.02 27.15 2.63
C PHE A 282 -16.99 26.07 3.05
N PHE A 283 -16.81 25.83 4.36
CA PHE A 283 -15.95 24.77 4.86
C PHE A 283 -16.44 23.37 4.41
N SER A 284 -15.51 22.52 3.95
CA SER A 284 -15.80 21.29 3.19
C SER A 284 -15.41 19.97 3.88
N GLY A 285 -15.22 19.98 5.20
CA GLY A 285 -14.93 18.75 5.97
C GLY A 285 -13.47 18.31 5.99
N ASN A 286 -12.53 19.11 5.47
CA ASN A 286 -11.11 18.76 5.40
C ASN A 286 -10.33 19.34 6.59
N VAL A 287 -9.57 18.49 7.29
CA VAL A 287 -8.73 18.86 8.44
C VAL A 287 -7.26 18.57 8.13
N GLY A 288 -6.40 19.55 8.39
CA GLY A 288 -4.99 19.47 8.03
C GLY A 288 -4.30 20.83 8.05
N LYS A 289 -3.11 20.91 7.44
CA LYS A 289 -2.40 22.16 7.17
C LYS A 289 -2.22 22.29 5.66
N TYR A 290 -2.89 23.28 5.06
CA TYR A 290 -2.96 23.45 3.62
C TYR A 290 -2.57 24.86 3.19
N THR A 291 -1.87 24.95 2.07
CA THR A 291 -1.69 26.15 1.24
C THR A 291 -2.62 26.04 0.05
N ILE A 292 -3.18 27.16 -0.41
CA ILE A 292 -4.03 27.22 -1.60
C ILE A 292 -3.39 28.19 -2.59
N ASP A 293 -2.94 27.68 -3.72
CA ASP A 293 -2.45 28.45 -4.85
C ASP A 293 -3.61 28.63 -5.85
N VAL A 294 -3.87 29.86 -6.30
CA VAL A 294 -4.92 30.17 -7.27
C VAL A 294 -4.34 30.97 -8.42
N SER A 295 -4.59 30.54 -9.66
CA SER A 295 -4.18 31.25 -10.88
C SER A 295 -5.24 31.14 -11.97
N VAL A 296 -5.15 31.99 -13.00
CA VAL A 296 -6.03 31.94 -14.17
C VAL A 296 -5.19 31.95 -15.45
N ASP A 297 -5.55 31.13 -16.44
CA ASP A 297 -4.81 31.00 -17.70
C ASP A 297 -4.83 32.31 -18.51
N LYS A 298 -5.92 33.07 -18.45
CA LYS A 298 -6.09 34.41 -19.05
C LYS A 298 -6.78 35.36 -18.07
N GLN A 299 -6.17 36.52 -17.81
CA GLN A 299 -6.75 37.59 -16.97
C GLN A 299 -7.67 38.56 -17.73
N LYS A 300 -7.64 38.53 -19.06
CA LYS A 300 -8.54 39.26 -19.95
C LYS A 300 -9.05 38.27 -20.98
N ILE A 301 -10.35 38.32 -21.24
CA ILE A 301 -11.05 37.49 -22.22
C ILE A 301 -12.11 38.33 -22.93
N GLU A 302 -12.47 37.96 -24.16
CA GLU A 302 -13.62 38.53 -24.87
C GLU A 302 -14.94 37.84 -24.46
N GLN A 303 -16.08 38.44 -24.84
CA GLN A 303 -17.37 37.85 -24.51
C GLN A 303 -17.57 36.51 -25.26
N ASN A 304 -17.95 35.46 -24.53
CA ASN A 304 -18.05 34.07 -24.99
C ASN A 304 -16.70 33.36 -25.25
N GLU A 305 -15.56 33.99 -24.94
CA GLU A 305 -14.29 33.28 -24.79
C GLU A 305 -14.23 32.60 -23.41
N SER A 306 -13.60 31.43 -23.31
CA SER A 306 -13.39 30.72 -22.05
C SER A 306 -11.96 30.84 -21.53
N THR A 307 -11.81 30.71 -20.21
CA THR A 307 -10.52 30.62 -19.53
C THR A 307 -10.54 29.46 -18.52
N PHE A 308 -9.41 29.21 -17.86
CA PHE A 308 -9.33 28.23 -16.79
C PHE A 308 -8.90 28.89 -15.49
N LEU A 309 -9.72 28.72 -14.45
CA LEU A 309 -9.34 28.98 -13.08
C LEU A 309 -8.66 27.70 -12.53
N ASN A 310 -7.40 27.81 -12.15
CA ASN A 310 -6.64 26.71 -11.56
C ASN A 310 -6.57 26.93 -10.04
N ILE A 311 -7.08 25.98 -9.26
CA ILE A 311 -6.97 25.97 -7.79
C ILE A 311 -6.17 24.74 -7.39
N LYS A 312 -4.95 24.95 -6.87
CA LYS A 312 -4.11 23.88 -6.32
C LYS A 312 -4.11 23.98 -4.80
N ILE A 313 -4.64 22.96 -4.14
CA ILE A 313 -4.56 22.82 -2.68
C ILE A 313 -3.43 21.85 -2.36
N SER A 314 -2.40 22.32 -1.66
CA SER A 314 -1.20 21.55 -1.32
C SER A 314 -1.04 21.49 0.21
N GLY A 315 -0.62 20.36 0.79
CA GLY A 315 -0.43 20.31 2.25
C GLY A 315 -0.36 18.92 2.87
N VAL A 316 -0.72 18.88 4.16
CA VAL A 316 -0.78 17.71 5.03
C VAL A 316 -2.24 17.49 5.46
N GLY A 317 -2.74 16.26 5.31
CA GLY A 317 -4.11 15.87 5.63
C GLY A 317 -4.69 14.91 4.58
N ASN A 318 -6.00 14.68 4.61
CA ASN A 318 -6.67 13.79 3.66
C ASN A 318 -6.78 14.44 2.26
N ILE A 319 -5.75 14.27 1.43
CA ILE A 319 -5.70 14.85 0.08
C ILE A 319 -6.86 14.34 -0.81
N LYS A 320 -7.32 13.10 -0.60
CA LYS A 320 -8.41 12.51 -1.40
C LYS A 320 -9.74 13.21 -1.13
N SER A 321 -10.06 13.52 0.13
CA SER A 321 -11.32 14.20 0.52
C SER A 321 -11.39 15.69 0.20
N LEU A 322 -10.33 16.31 -0.31
CA LEU A 322 -10.38 17.69 -0.80
C LEU A 322 -11.41 17.78 -1.94
N THR A 323 -12.47 18.55 -1.74
CA THR A 323 -13.56 18.75 -2.71
C THR A 323 -13.45 20.10 -3.39
N PHE A 324 -13.99 20.20 -4.61
CA PHE A 324 -14.12 21.46 -5.33
C PHE A 324 -15.12 22.37 -4.60
N PRO A 325 -14.75 23.58 -4.14
CA PRO A 325 -15.64 24.44 -3.37
C PRO A 325 -16.60 25.21 -4.31
N LYS A 326 -17.42 24.49 -5.08
CA LYS A 326 -18.24 25.01 -6.18
C LYS A 326 -19.02 26.29 -5.80
N SER A 327 -19.75 26.25 -4.69
CA SER A 327 -20.56 27.39 -4.21
C SER A 327 -19.77 28.60 -3.73
N LEU A 328 -18.49 28.45 -3.38
CA LEU A 328 -17.60 29.60 -3.12
C LEU A 328 -17.22 30.30 -4.44
N ILE A 329 -16.93 29.52 -5.49
CA ILE A 329 -16.56 30.04 -6.81
C ILE A 329 -17.77 30.66 -7.52
N GLU A 330 -18.94 30.01 -7.45
CA GLU A 330 -20.23 30.56 -7.90
C GLU A 330 -20.58 31.88 -7.19
N ASN A 331 -20.29 31.99 -5.88
CA ASN A 331 -20.52 33.21 -5.13
C ASN A 331 -19.54 34.35 -5.50
N PHE A 332 -18.31 34.02 -5.87
CA PHE A 332 -17.27 35.00 -6.20
C PHE A 332 -17.32 35.49 -7.66
N LEU A 333 -17.51 34.59 -8.63
CA LEU A 333 -17.62 34.95 -10.05
C LEU A 333 -19.01 35.47 -10.44
N GLY A 334 -20.05 35.10 -9.68
CA GLY A 334 -21.42 35.53 -9.90
C GLY A 334 -22.00 35.02 -11.23
N LYS A 335 -22.96 35.78 -11.78
CA LYS A 335 -23.74 35.38 -12.97
C LYS A 335 -23.04 35.65 -14.32
N ASN A 336 -21.83 36.19 -14.31
CA ASN A 336 -21.13 36.63 -15.53
C ASN A 336 -20.27 35.53 -16.16
N PHE A 337 -20.05 34.42 -15.46
CA PHE A 337 -19.23 33.28 -15.89
C PHE A 337 -20.05 31.98 -15.80
N VAL A 338 -19.74 31.01 -16.66
CA VAL A 338 -20.39 29.69 -16.64
C VAL A 338 -19.40 28.67 -16.08
N ILE A 339 -19.58 28.32 -14.81
CA ILE A 339 -18.65 27.43 -14.10
C ILE A 339 -18.95 25.97 -14.44
N TYR A 340 -18.05 25.36 -15.21
CA TYR A 340 -18.09 23.93 -15.52
C TYR A 340 -17.42 23.10 -14.41
N ASP A 341 -17.68 21.79 -14.39
CA ASP A 341 -17.05 20.90 -13.40
C ASP A 341 -15.55 20.71 -13.69
N PRO A 342 -14.68 20.67 -12.66
CA PRO A 342 -13.25 20.77 -12.83
C PRO A 342 -12.57 19.49 -13.31
N ILE A 343 -11.66 19.65 -14.25
CA ILE A 343 -10.61 18.67 -14.52
C ILE A 343 -9.76 18.55 -13.25
N THR A 344 -9.76 17.37 -12.64
CA THR A 344 -9.17 17.14 -11.32
C THR A 344 -8.00 16.17 -11.39
N SER A 345 -6.86 16.55 -10.82
CA SER A 345 -5.68 15.68 -10.65
C SER A 345 -5.18 15.72 -9.21
N PHE A 346 -4.46 14.69 -8.77
CA PHE A 346 -3.81 14.70 -7.46
C PHE A 346 -2.50 13.92 -7.45
N ASP A 347 -1.62 14.34 -6.54
CA ASP A 347 -0.41 13.64 -6.14
C ASP A 347 -0.42 13.45 -4.62
N ILE A 348 0.02 12.27 -4.15
CA ILE A 348 0.00 11.88 -2.74
C ILE A 348 1.34 11.23 -2.38
N ASN A 349 1.99 11.83 -1.40
CA ASN A 349 3.25 11.39 -0.82
C ASN A 349 3.02 11.05 0.66
N LYS A 350 3.69 10.02 1.17
CA LYS A 350 3.46 9.44 2.51
C LYS A 350 4.73 9.37 3.37
N GLU A 351 5.78 10.09 2.96
CA GLU A 351 7.04 10.23 3.72
C GLU A 351 6.80 10.60 5.19
N ASN A 352 7.65 10.08 6.07
CA ASN A 352 7.59 10.28 7.52
C ASN A 352 6.24 9.91 8.15
N TYR A 353 5.45 9.05 7.49
CA TYR A 353 4.16 8.54 7.95
C TYR A 353 3.07 9.62 8.05
N VAL A 354 3.19 10.68 7.25
CA VAL A 354 2.21 11.77 7.17
C VAL A 354 1.61 11.77 5.76
N VAL A 355 0.29 11.69 5.64
CA VAL A 355 -0.36 11.87 4.33
C VAL A 355 -0.23 13.34 3.92
N LYS A 356 0.54 13.58 2.87
CA LYS A 356 0.76 14.89 2.27
C LYS A 356 0.60 14.82 0.74
N GLY A 357 0.55 15.96 0.08
CA GLY A 357 0.47 16.01 -1.38
C GLY A 357 -0.22 17.27 -1.89
N SER A 358 -0.81 17.17 -3.07
CA SER A 358 -1.64 18.24 -3.62
C SER A 358 -2.79 17.72 -4.50
N LYS A 359 -3.88 18.48 -4.55
CA LYS A 359 -5.00 18.27 -5.46
C LYS A 359 -5.25 19.54 -6.26
N THR A 360 -5.32 19.41 -7.57
CA THR A 360 -5.53 20.53 -8.50
C THR A 360 -6.90 20.41 -9.15
N PHE A 361 -7.66 21.49 -9.10
CA PHE A 361 -8.92 21.67 -9.83
C PHE A 361 -8.65 22.69 -10.95
N LYS A 362 -8.66 22.25 -12.20
CA LYS A 362 -8.62 23.12 -13.38
C LYS A 362 -10.06 23.28 -13.90
N ILE A 363 -10.65 24.43 -13.59
CA ILE A 363 -12.07 24.74 -13.73
C ILE A 363 -12.25 25.57 -15.01
N PRO A 364 -12.98 25.10 -16.04
CA PRO A 364 -13.38 25.95 -17.16
C PRO A 364 -14.41 26.98 -16.69
N VAL A 365 -14.20 28.26 -17.03
CA VAL A 365 -15.07 29.40 -16.67
C VAL A 365 -15.20 30.42 -17.81
#